data_AF-A0A949CD15-F1
#
_entry.id   AF-A0A949CD15-F1
#
_cell.length_a   1.000
_cell.length_b   1.000
_cell.length_c   1.000
_cell.angle_alpha   90.00
_cell.angle_beta   90.00
_cell.angle_gamma   90.00
#
_symmetry.space_group_name_H-M   'P 1'
#
loop_
_entity.id
_entity.type
_entity.pdbx_description
1 polymer ?
#
loop_
_entity_poly.entity_id
_entity_poly.type
_entity_poly.pdbx_seq_one_letter_code
_entity_poly.pdbx_strand_id
1 'polypeptide(L)'
;MDIQEFKTQYYFFQPEMYGNIYAFVDFGNVRPWAKDFWPDENRFRFCSEVDIKKLSEVCDWVKPKRKFFYYGHFAKRNDLDINHRLNVRHRSSFFRIDKALKSGFLTKTKEVKVISQYDEDGKFLGKLPKCNFDVEITMDMLMKINKYDSVMLFSGDSDFGELLVI
;
A
#
# COMPACT_ATOMS: atom_id res chain seq x y z
N MET A 1 13.08 29.79 -9.27
CA MET A 1 12.10 28.78 -9.71
C MET A 1 11.26 28.44 -8.51
N ASP A 2 9.99 28.80 -8.55
CA ASP A 2 9.02 28.47 -7.50
C ASP A 2 8.77 26.94 -7.48
N ILE A 3 8.39 26.38 -6.33
CA ILE A 3 8.15 24.94 -6.19
C ILE A 3 6.97 24.47 -7.05
N GLN A 4 6.01 25.35 -7.30
CA GLN A 4 4.89 25.09 -8.21
C GLN A 4 5.35 25.10 -9.67
N GLU A 5 6.21 26.06 -10.03
CA GLU A 5 6.92 26.11 -11.31
C GLU A 5 7.75 24.83 -11.56
N PHE A 6 8.53 24.39 -10.56
CA PHE A 6 9.35 23.18 -10.64
C PHE A 6 8.50 21.92 -10.82
N LYS A 7 7.38 21.80 -10.09
CA LYS A 7 6.44 20.69 -10.24
C LYS A 7 5.82 20.67 -11.64
N THR A 8 5.40 21.82 -12.15
CA THR A 8 4.80 21.92 -13.49
C THR A 8 5.80 21.56 -14.59
N GLN A 9 7.05 22.04 -14.46
CA GLN A 9 8.10 21.86 -15.45
C GLN A 9 8.61 20.41 -15.56
N TYR A 10 8.68 19.68 -14.44
CA TYR A 10 9.23 18.32 -14.43
C TYR A 10 8.19 17.20 -14.27
N TYR A 11 6.97 17.50 -13.79
CA TYR A 11 5.94 16.48 -13.59
C TYR A 11 4.75 16.56 -14.57
N PHE A 12 4.72 17.49 -15.53
CA PHE A 12 3.61 17.64 -16.51
C PHE A 12 2.20 17.58 -15.88
N PHE A 13 2.07 17.93 -14.60
CA PHE A 13 0.87 17.67 -13.83
C PHE A 13 0.13 18.96 -13.59
N GLN A 14 -0.87 19.25 -14.42
CA GLN A 14 -1.91 20.25 -14.12
C GLN A 14 -3.10 19.48 -13.54
N PRO A 15 -3.31 19.47 -12.21
CA PRO A 15 -4.38 18.69 -11.58
C PRO A 15 -5.76 18.93 -12.19
N GLU A 16 -6.00 20.14 -12.69
CA GLU A 16 -7.25 20.56 -13.32
C GLU A 16 -7.58 19.74 -14.58
N MET A 17 -6.58 19.21 -15.28
CA MET A 17 -6.77 18.37 -16.48
C MET A 17 -7.22 16.94 -16.17
N TYR A 18 -7.04 16.48 -14.92
CA TYR A 18 -7.32 15.10 -14.50
C TYR A 18 -8.65 14.98 -13.72
N GLY A 19 -9.41 16.07 -13.61
CA GLY A 19 -10.74 16.09 -13.01
C GLY A 19 -10.78 15.54 -11.57
N ASN A 20 -11.75 14.67 -11.31
CA ASN A 20 -11.94 14.02 -10.02
C ASN A 20 -10.94 12.87 -9.86
N ILE A 21 -9.90 13.07 -9.05
CA ILE A 21 -8.87 12.04 -8.84
C ILE A 21 -9.17 11.22 -7.60
N TYR A 22 -9.12 9.89 -7.71
CA TYR A 22 -9.08 8.97 -6.56
C TYR A 22 -7.70 8.33 -6.45
N ALA A 23 -7.17 8.24 -5.24
CA ALA A 23 -5.91 7.56 -4.96
C ALA A 23 -6.16 6.20 -4.32
N PHE A 24 -5.47 5.16 -4.81
CA PHE A 24 -5.52 3.79 -4.28
C PHE A 24 -4.11 3.34 -3.93
N VAL A 25 -3.91 2.91 -2.69
CA VAL A 25 -2.60 2.50 -2.18
C VAL A 25 -2.66 1.04 -1.75
N ASP A 26 -2.03 0.15 -2.49
CA ASP A 26 -1.70 -1.20 -2.02
C ASP A 26 -0.47 -1.12 -1.12
N PHE A 27 -0.69 -0.88 0.18
CA PHE A 27 0.43 -0.74 1.09
C PHE A 27 1.16 -2.07 1.35
N GLY A 28 0.53 -3.21 1.09
CA GLY A 28 1.24 -4.49 1.14
C GLY A 28 2.39 -4.54 0.15
N ASN A 29 2.15 -4.06 -1.07
CA ASN A 29 3.12 -3.94 -2.15
C ASN A 29 4.07 -2.73 -2.00
N VAL A 30 3.54 -1.56 -1.64
CA VAL A 30 4.31 -0.30 -1.56
C VAL A 30 5.26 -0.26 -0.37
N ARG A 31 4.85 -0.84 0.77
CA ARG A 31 5.64 -0.81 2.01
C ARG A 31 7.11 -1.17 1.80
N PRO A 32 7.48 -2.30 1.14
CA PRO A 32 8.88 -2.67 0.94
C PRO A 32 9.67 -1.75 -0.01
N TRP A 33 9.05 -0.91 -0.85
CA TRP A 33 9.75 -0.08 -1.84
C TRP A 33 10.84 0.80 -1.24
N ALA A 34 10.70 1.22 0.02
CA ALA A 34 11.73 1.98 0.73
C ALA A 34 13.12 1.31 0.71
N LYS A 35 13.16 -0.03 0.61
CA LYS A 35 14.38 -0.83 0.53
C LYS A 35 15.08 -0.68 -0.82
N ASP A 36 14.33 -0.47 -1.88
CA ASP A 36 14.85 -0.46 -3.24
C ASP A 36 15.50 0.89 -3.59
N PHE A 37 15.26 1.91 -2.77
CA PHE A 37 15.92 3.22 -2.90
C PHE A 37 17.33 3.27 -2.32
N TRP A 38 17.78 2.23 -1.60
CA TRP A 38 19.11 2.18 -1.00
C TRP A 38 20.01 1.18 -1.73
N PRO A 39 21.31 1.47 -1.89
CA PRO A 39 22.29 0.48 -2.35
C PRO A 39 22.21 -0.80 -1.52
N ASP A 40 22.55 -1.96 -2.11
CA ASP A 40 22.37 -3.27 -1.46
C ASP A 40 23.00 -3.36 -0.06
N GLU A 41 24.17 -2.74 0.12
CA GLU A 41 24.90 -2.62 1.40
C GLU A 41 24.11 -1.88 2.50
N ASN A 42 23.15 -1.05 2.11
CA ASN A 42 22.40 -0.14 2.97
C ASN A 42 20.89 -0.41 2.98
N ARG A 43 20.42 -1.38 2.18
CA ARG A 43 19.02 -1.78 2.00
C ARG A 43 18.24 -2.02 3.30
N PHE A 44 18.94 -2.43 4.36
CA PHE A 44 18.34 -2.70 5.67
C PHE A 44 18.70 -1.71 6.78
N ARG A 45 19.57 -0.71 6.51
CA ARG A 45 20.10 0.20 7.54
C ARG A 45 19.25 1.45 7.77
N PHE A 46 18.65 2.02 6.72
CA PHE A 46 18.10 3.38 6.79
C PHE A 46 16.58 3.46 6.76
N CYS A 47 15.91 2.65 5.93
CA CYS A 47 14.44 2.68 5.86
C CYS A 47 13.89 1.32 5.45
N SER A 48 13.28 0.60 6.40
CA SER A 48 12.69 -0.71 6.12
C SER A 48 11.33 -0.64 5.43
N GLU A 49 10.69 0.53 5.45
CA GLU A 49 9.36 0.73 4.86
C GLU A 49 9.01 2.18 4.52
N VAL A 50 8.15 2.36 3.51
CA VAL A 50 7.63 3.67 3.10
C VAL A 50 6.87 4.33 4.26
N ASP A 51 7.16 5.61 4.52
CA ASP A 51 6.44 6.37 5.55
C ASP A 51 5.02 6.73 5.07
N ILE A 52 4.01 6.25 5.80
CA ILE A 52 2.59 6.45 5.48
C ILE A 52 2.16 7.92 5.45
N LYS A 53 2.71 8.76 6.34
CA LYS A 53 2.35 10.18 6.39
C LYS A 53 2.94 10.91 5.17
N LYS A 54 4.21 10.65 4.85
CA LYS A 54 4.84 11.21 3.64
C LYS A 54 4.16 10.72 2.37
N LEU A 55 3.75 9.44 2.34
CA LEU A 55 2.98 8.90 1.21
C LEU A 55 1.64 9.65 1.04
N SER A 56 0.94 9.94 2.14
CA SER A 56 -0.24 10.82 2.08
C SER A 56 0.08 12.20 1.52
N GLU A 57 1.15 12.83 1.99
CA GLU A 57 1.56 14.16 1.51
C GLU A 57 1.85 14.16 0.00
N VAL A 58 2.44 13.08 -0.53
CA VAL A 58 2.62 12.88 -1.97
C VAL A 58 1.28 12.71 -2.69
N CYS A 59 0.36 11.91 -2.16
CA CYS A 59 -1.00 11.83 -2.71
C CYS A 59 -1.66 13.22 -2.76
N ASP A 60 -1.45 14.06 -1.74
CA ASP A 60 -2.08 15.37 -1.64
C ASP A 60 -1.57 16.37 -2.70
N TRP A 61 -0.46 16.08 -3.39
CA TRP A 61 0.02 16.91 -4.51
C TRP A 61 -0.98 17.00 -5.66
N VAL A 62 -1.81 15.97 -5.83
CA VAL A 62 -2.85 15.91 -6.86
C VAL A 62 -4.25 16.22 -6.32
N LYS A 63 -4.36 16.60 -5.04
CA LYS A 63 -5.62 16.93 -4.34
C LYS A 63 -6.74 15.88 -4.58
N PRO A 64 -6.50 14.59 -4.33
CA PRO A 64 -7.47 13.55 -4.61
C PRO A 64 -8.72 13.72 -3.75
N LYS A 65 -9.90 13.48 -4.33
CA LYS A 65 -11.18 13.52 -3.61
C LYS A 65 -11.27 12.44 -2.54
N ARG A 66 -10.61 11.29 -2.76
CA ARG A 66 -10.56 10.14 -1.84
C ARG A 66 -9.20 9.47 -1.94
N LYS A 67 -8.68 9.02 -0.80
CA LYS A 67 -7.45 8.20 -0.69
C LYS A 67 -7.79 6.88 -0.02
N PHE A 68 -7.66 5.77 -0.72
CA PHE A 68 -7.91 4.43 -0.19
C PHE A 68 -6.59 3.75 0.15
N PHE A 69 -6.56 3.04 1.29
CA PHE A 69 -5.36 2.39 1.80
C PHE A 69 -5.65 0.93 2.13
N TYR A 70 -5.04 0.01 1.40
CA TYR A 70 -5.27 -1.42 1.49
C TYR A 70 -4.11 -2.08 2.25
N TYR A 71 -4.41 -2.75 3.36
CA TYR A 71 -3.36 -3.38 4.17
C TYR A 71 -3.84 -4.54 5.04
N GLY A 72 -3.04 -5.59 5.11
CA GLY A 72 -3.30 -6.78 5.92
C GLY A 72 -2.91 -6.62 7.38
N HIS A 73 -3.69 -7.19 8.29
CA HIS A 73 -3.33 -7.27 9.72
C HIS A 73 -3.20 -8.71 10.22
N PHE A 74 -2.33 -8.93 11.19
CA PHE A 74 -2.24 -10.22 11.88
C PHE A 74 -3.29 -10.28 13.00
N ALA A 75 -3.89 -11.45 13.22
CA ALA A 75 -4.73 -11.69 14.38
C ALA A 75 -3.94 -11.62 15.70
N LYS A 76 -4.63 -11.19 16.76
CA LYS A 76 -4.12 -11.26 18.12
C LYS A 76 -4.19 -12.70 18.63
N ARG A 77 -3.14 -13.17 19.28
CA ARG A 77 -3.07 -14.51 19.91
C ARG A 77 -3.15 -14.34 21.42
N ASN A 78 -4.36 -14.49 21.96
CA ASN A 78 -4.60 -14.35 23.41
C ASN A 78 -4.00 -15.50 24.22
N ASP A 79 -3.70 -16.62 23.57
CA ASP A 79 -3.03 -17.80 24.12
C ASP A 79 -1.50 -17.61 24.29
N LEU A 80 -0.95 -16.50 23.80
CA LEU A 80 0.49 -16.22 23.79
C LEU A 80 0.81 -14.94 24.54
N ASP A 81 2.03 -14.85 25.06
CA ASP A 81 2.54 -13.67 25.74
C ASP A 81 2.41 -12.39 24.88
N ILE A 82 2.23 -11.25 25.52
CA ILE A 82 2.10 -9.96 24.84
C ILE A 82 3.34 -9.61 23.99
N ASN A 83 4.54 -10.02 24.42
CA ASN A 83 5.79 -9.79 23.71
C ASN A 83 6.11 -10.92 22.72
N HIS A 84 5.27 -11.95 22.62
CA HIS A 84 5.42 -12.98 21.61
C HIS A 84 5.41 -12.37 20.20
N ARG A 85 6.26 -12.89 19.30
CA ARG A 85 6.48 -12.37 17.94
C ARG A 85 5.19 -12.14 17.15
N LEU A 86 4.19 -13.00 17.31
CA LEU A 86 2.89 -12.87 16.64
C LEU A 86 2.08 -11.67 17.16
N ASN A 87 2.08 -11.44 18.48
CA ASN A 87 1.40 -10.30 19.10
C ASN A 87 2.13 -8.98 18.81
N VAL A 88 3.47 -8.99 18.68
CA VAL A 88 4.25 -7.85 18.18
C VAL A 88 3.85 -7.51 16.74
N ARG A 89 3.72 -8.51 15.86
CA ARG A 89 3.26 -8.32 14.47
C ARG A 89 1.84 -7.76 14.41
N HIS A 90 0.92 -8.30 15.21
CA HIS A 90 -0.44 -7.76 15.35
C HIS A 90 -0.43 -6.27 15.69
N ARG A 91 0.24 -5.88 16.79
CA ARG A 91 0.34 -4.46 17.18
C ARG A 91 0.95 -3.59 16.08
N SER A 92 2.01 -4.08 15.45
CA SER A 92 2.69 -3.37 14.37
C SER A 92 1.78 -3.16 13.16
N SER A 93 0.91 -4.13 12.82
CA SER A 93 -0.07 -3.95 11.75
C SER A 93 -1.12 -2.89 12.10
N PHE A 94 -1.67 -2.94 13.33
CA PHE A 94 -2.67 -1.97 13.77
C PHE A 94 -2.10 -0.57 13.92
N PHE A 95 -0.84 -0.43 14.34
CA PHE A 95 -0.14 0.87 14.33
C PHE A 95 -0.11 1.49 12.94
N ARG A 96 0.13 0.70 11.88
CA ARG A 96 0.14 1.21 10.50
C ARG A 96 -1.25 1.60 10.03
N ILE A 97 -2.27 0.81 10.37
CA ILE A 97 -3.67 1.12 10.05
C ILE A 97 -4.09 2.44 10.72
N ASP A 98 -3.79 2.59 12.02
CA ASP A 98 -4.08 3.82 12.77
C ASP A 98 -3.31 5.03 12.18
N LYS A 99 -2.04 4.86 11.84
CA LYS A 99 -1.24 5.91 11.17
C LYS A 99 -1.85 6.31 9.82
N ALA A 100 -2.36 5.36 9.03
CA ALA A 100 -3.03 5.64 7.77
C ALA A 100 -4.35 6.41 7.96
N LEU A 101 -5.19 5.98 8.90
CA LEU A 101 -6.42 6.70 9.26
C LEU A 101 -6.12 8.14 9.68
N LYS A 102 -5.14 8.34 10.56
CA LYS A 102 -4.69 9.68 11.01
C LYS A 102 -4.10 10.53 9.89
N SER A 103 -3.61 9.91 8.83
CA SER A 103 -3.09 10.60 7.64
C SER A 103 -4.19 10.88 6.59
N GLY A 104 -5.47 10.60 6.91
CA GLY A 104 -6.60 10.91 6.04
C GLY A 104 -6.88 9.86 4.96
N PHE A 105 -6.37 8.63 5.12
CA PHE A 105 -6.75 7.51 4.27
C PHE A 105 -8.05 6.84 4.74
N LEU A 106 -8.81 6.33 3.78
CA LEU A 106 -9.88 5.36 4.00
C LEU A 106 -9.29 3.96 3.98
N THR A 107 -9.14 3.33 5.15
CA THR A 107 -8.46 2.03 5.26
C THR A 107 -9.39 0.86 4.95
N LYS A 108 -8.91 -0.06 4.10
CA LYS A 108 -9.49 -1.36 3.83
C LYS A 108 -8.53 -2.43 4.32
N THR A 109 -9.01 -3.29 5.20
CA THR A 109 -8.14 -4.26 5.89
C THR A 109 -8.71 -5.66 5.82
N LYS A 110 -7.81 -6.64 5.89
CA LYS A 110 -8.18 -8.05 6.05
C LYS A 110 -7.12 -8.77 6.86
N GLU A 111 -7.51 -9.91 7.43
CA GLU A 111 -6.58 -10.73 8.18
C GLU A 111 -5.60 -11.44 7.24
N VAL A 112 -4.31 -11.40 7.58
CA VAL A 112 -3.26 -12.08 6.85
C VAL A 112 -3.40 -13.59 7.04
N LYS A 113 -3.55 -14.32 5.93
CA LYS A 113 -3.59 -15.79 5.96
C LYS A 113 -2.17 -16.33 5.94
N VAL A 114 -1.95 -17.41 6.68
CA VAL A 114 -0.66 -18.12 6.69
C VAL A 114 -0.84 -19.41 5.91
N ILE A 115 -0.13 -19.53 4.79
CA ILE A 115 -0.15 -20.74 3.97
C ILE A 115 1.15 -21.51 4.12
N SER A 116 1.02 -22.83 4.23
CA SER A 116 2.14 -23.76 4.19
C SER A 116 2.69 -23.85 2.78
N GLN A 117 4.00 -23.74 2.62
CA GLN A 117 4.70 -24.01 1.38
C GLN A 117 5.31 -25.40 1.41
N TYR A 118 5.26 -26.04 0.25
CA TYR A 118 5.87 -27.31 -0.03
C TYR A 118 6.69 -27.18 -1.32
N ASP A 119 7.77 -27.94 -1.45
CA ASP A 119 8.46 -28.07 -2.74
C ASP A 119 7.71 -29.02 -3.68
N GLU A 120 8.26 -29.23 -4.87
CA GLU A 120 7.70 -30.11 -5.91
C GLU A 120 7.60 -31.57 -5.45
N ASP A 121 8.47 -31.99 -4.51
CA ASP A 121 8.48 -33.32 -3.90
C ASP A 121 7.54 -33.43 -2.69
N GLY A 122 6.79 -32.36 -2.35
CA GLY A 122 5.85 -32.33 -1.24
C GLY A 122 6.48 -32.15 0.14
N LYS A 123 7.77 -31.77 0.22
CA LYS A 123 8.46 -31.49 1.48
C LYS A 123 8.11 -30.09 1.97
N PHE A 124 7.78 -29.98 3.25
CA PHE A 124 7.41 -28.71 3.87
C PHE A 124 8.59 -27.73 3.93
N LEU A 125 8.43 -26.58 3.28
CA LEU A 125 9.43 -25.50 3.21
C LEU A 125 9.22 -24.41 4.27
N GLY A 126 8.00 -24.32 4.83
CA GLY A 126 7.69 -23.32 5.85
C GLY A 126 6.30 -22.73 5.71
N LYS A 127 6.07 -21.63 6.43
CA LYS A 127 4.81 -20.88 6.43
C LYS A 127 5.04 -19.46 5.96
N LEU A 128 4.35 -19.04 4.90
CA LEU A 128 4.41 -17.67 4.40
C LEU A 128 3.12 -16.91 4.69
N PRO A 129 3.23 -15.66 5.18
CA PRO A 129 2.09 -14.76 5.27
C PRO A 129 1.70 -14.29 3.86
N LYS A 130 0.43 -14.46 3.49
CA LYS A 130 -0.11 -14.01 2.21
C LYS A 130 -1.35 -13.16 2.43
N CYS A 131 -1.36 -12.01 1.77
CA CYS A 131 -2.41 -11.01 1.84
C CYS A 131 -2.25 -10.06 0.64
N ASN A 132 -2.79 -10.46 -0.51
CA ASN A 132 -2.90 -9.60 -1.70
C ASN A 132 -4.16 -8.73 -1.59
N PHE A 133 -4.34 -7.68 -2.38
CA PHE A 133 -5.60 -6.91 -2.39
C PHE A 133 -6.12 -6.68 -3.81
N ASP A 134 -5.60 -7.41 -4.78
CA ASP A 134 -5.79 -7.20 -6.22
C ASP A 134 -7.27 -7.23 -6.58
N VAL A 135 -8.00 -8.24 -6.09
CA VAL A 135 -9.45 -8.37 -6.30
C VAL A 135 -10.22 -7.24 -5.63
N GLU A 136 -9.93 -6.93 -4.36
CA GLU A 136 -10.65 -5.91 -3.62
C GLU A 136 -10.42 -4.50 -4.18
N ILE A 137 -9.18 -4.19 -4.56
CA ILE A 137 -8.81 -2.92 -5.22
C ILE A 137 -9.50 -2.82 -6.57
N THR A 138 -9.42 -3.88 -7.40
CA THR A 138 -10.07 -3.92 -8.72
C THR A 138 -11.58 -3.68 -8.61
N MET A 139 -12.26 -4.39 -7.71
CA MET A 139 -13.69 -4.19 -7.48
C MET A 139 -14.00 -2.78 -6.98
N ASP A 140 -13.19 -2.26 -6.05
CA ASP A 140 -13.39 -0.90 -5.54
C ASP A 140 -13.19 0.17 -6.61
N MET A 141 -12.26 -0.03 -7.56
CA MET A 141 -12.02 0.84 -8.71
C MET A 141 -13.19 0.78 -9.69
N LEU A 142 -13.65 -0.41 -10.07
CA LEU A 142 -14.76 -0.60 -11.01
C LEU A 142 -16.09 -0.07 -10.45
N MET A 143 -16.41 -0.35 -9.18
CA MET A 143 -17.63 0.17 -8.54
C MET A 143 -17.66 1.70 -8.42
N LYS A 144 -16.51 2.36 -8.56
CA LYS A 144 -16.35 3.81 -8.45
C LYS A 144 -15.97 4.46 -9.77
N ILE A 145 -15.96 3.72 -10.88
CA ILE A 145 -15.51 4.19 -12.20
C ILE A 145 -16.21 5.49 -12.61
N ASN A 146 -17.51 5.63 -12.31
CA ASN A 146 -18.29 6.83 -12.62
C ASN A 146 -18.13 7.98 -11.60
N LYS A 147 -17.24 7.85 -10.61
CA LYS A 147 -17.03 8.83 -9.52
C LYS A 147 -15.67 9.52 -9.57
N TYR A 148 -14.79 9.06 -10.45
CA TYR A 148 -13.49 9.66 -10.70
C TYR A 148 -13.27 9.76 -12.21
N ASP A 149 -12.47 10.74 -12.62
CA ASP A 149 -12.02 10.91 -13.99
C ASP A 149 -10.59 10.37 -14.17
N SER A 150 -9.86 10.22 -13.05
CA SER A 150 -8.48 9.73 -13.04
C SER A 150 -8.13 8.99 -11.75
N VAL A 151 -7.15 8.10 -11.85
CA VAL A 151 -6.66 7.28 -10.74
C VAL A 151 -5.19 7.54 -10.49
N MET A 152 -4.84 7.71 -9.22
CA MET A 152 -3.47 7.61 -8.73
C MET A 152 -3.30 6.25 -8.04
N LEU A 153 -2.67 5.29 -8.72
CA LEU A 153 -2.44 3.96 -8.18
C LEU A 153 -1.01 3.83 -7.64
N PHE A 154 -0.88 3.47 -6.37
CA PHE A 154 0.38 3.02 -5.79
C PHE A 154 0.34 1.50 -5.63
N SER A 155 0.82 0.82 -6.66
CA SER A 155 1.13 -0.61 -6.65
C SER A 155 2.16 -0.89 -7.74
N GLY A 156 2.99 -1.90 -7.53
CA GLY A 156 3.93 -2.42 -8.52
C GLY A 156 3.48 -3.77 -9.07
N ASP A 157 2.25 -4.17 -8.76
CA ASP A 157 1.67 -5.41 -9.24
C ASP A 157 1.21 -5.26 -10.70
N SER A 158 1.73 -6.15 -11.56
CA SER A 158 1.41 -6.17 -12.99
C SER A 158 -0.03 -6.58 -13.26
N ASP A 159 -0.70 -7.23 -12.31
CA ASP A 159 -2.08 -7.71 -12.47
C ASP A 159 -3.08 -6.54 -12.63
N PHE A 160 -2.70 -5.32 -12.23
CA PHE A 160 -3.50 -4.11 -12.50
C PHE A 160 -3.34 -3.58 -13.93
N GLY A 161 -2.43 -4.13 -14.75
CA GLY A 161 -2.17 -3.67 -16.11
C GLY A 161 -3.41 -3.70 -17.00
N GLU A 162 -4.17 -4.80 -16.96
CA GLU A 162 -5.41 -4.93 -17.74
C GLU A 162 -6.51 -3.96 -17.28
N LEU A 163 -6.56 -3.64 -15.98
CA LEU A 163 -7.52 -2.70 -15.40
C LEU A 163 -7.27 -1.25 -15.85
N LEU A 164 -6.00 -0.88 -16.06
CA LEU A 164 -5.60 0.49 -16.40
C LEU A 164 -5.73 0.84 -17.88
N VAL A 165 -6.02 -0.14 -18.73
CA VAL A 165 -6.20 0.03 -20.19
C VAL A 165 -7.68 0.22 -20.58
N ILE A 166 -8.58 0.19 -19.59
CA ILE A 166 -10.03 0.44 -19.74
C ILE A 166 -10.30 1.94 -19.82
#